data_AF-A0A3L9I5X2-F1
#
_entry.id   AF-A0A3L9I5X2-F1
#
_cell.length_a   1.000
_cell.length_b   1.000
_cell.length_c   1.000
_cell.angle_alpha   90.00
_cell.angle_beta   90.00
_cell.angle_gamma   90.00
#
_symmetry.space_group_name_H-M   'P 1'
#
loop_
_entity.id
_entity.type
_entity.pdbx_description
1 polymer ?
#
loop_
_entity_poly.entity_id
_entity_poly.type
_entity_poly.pdbx_seq_one_letter_code
_entity_poly.pdbx_strand_id
1 'polypeptide(L)' 'MSATKLTRREQRARAQHFIDTLEGTAFPNSKRIYITGTHPGVRVPMREIQLSPTLIGG' A
#
# COMPACT_ATOMS: atom_id res chain seq x y z
N MET A 1 -19.05 -12.70 29.64
CA MET A 1 -18.14 -11.55 29.86
C MET A 1 -18.52 -10.45 28.89
N SER A 2 -19.00 -9.30 29.38
CA SER A 2 -19.44 -8.18 28.54
C SER A 2 -18.22 -7.40 28.02
N ALA A 3 -18.11 -7.23 26.70
CA ALA A 3 -17.06 -6.39 26.12
C ALA A 3 -17.25 -4.93 26.57
N THR A 4 -16.26 -4.37 27.25
CA THR A 4 -16.24 -2.97 27.68
C THR A 4 -16.24 -2.07 26.45
N LYS A 5 -17.27 -1.22 26.29
CA LYS A 5 -17.35 -0.28 25.17
C LYS A 5 -16.26 0.78 25.33
N LEU A 6 -15.43 0.93 24.31
CA LEU A 6 -14.37 1.95 24.26
C LEU A 6 -14.99 3.34 24.15
N THR A 7 -14.28 4.32 24.69
CA THR A 7 -14.61 5.72 24.42
C THR A 7 -14.35 6.05 22.95
N ARG A 8 -15.06 7.04 22.40
CA ARG A 8 -14.86 7.50 21.01
C ARG A 8 -13.41 7.90 20.71
N ARG A 9 -12.70 8.43 21.71
CA ARG A 9 -11.28 8.81 21.60
C ARG A 9 -10.39 7.58 21.43
N GLU A 10 -10.58 6.55 22.24
CA GLU A 10 -9.82 5.30 22.16
C GLU A 10 -10.10 4.56 20.86
N GLN A 11 -11.36 4.56 20.40
CA GLN A 11 -11.72 3.98 19.12
C GLN A 11 -11.01 4.68 17.95
N ARG A 12 -10.94 6.02 17.98
CA ARG A 12 -10.20 6.79 16.97
C ARG A 12 -8.70 6.52 17.03
N ALA A 13 -8.10 6.49 18.22
CA ALA A 13 -6.69 6.20 18.39
C ALA A 13 -6.32 4.81 17.86
N ARG A 14 -7.16 3.80 18.14
CA ARG A 14 -6.97 2.43 17.61
C ARG A 14 -7.15 2.36 16.10
N ALA A 15 -8.13 3.07 15.54
CA ALA A 15 -8.31 3.14 14.08
C ALA A 15 -7.12 3.84 13.40
N GLN A 16 -6.61 4.92 14.00
CA GLN A 16 -5.42 5.62 13.49
C GLN A 16 -4.21 4.70 13.51
N HIS A 17 -3.93 4.06 14.66
CA HIS A 17 -2.85 3.09 14.77
C HIS A 17 -3.02 1.94 13.76
N PHE A 18 -4.23 1.40 13.58
CA PHE A 18 -4.49 0.39 12.57
C PHE A 18 -4.13 0.88 11.17
N ILE A 19 -4.57 2.09 10.77
CA ILE A 19 -4.24 2.71 9.49
C ILE A 19 -2.73 2.91 9.34
N ASP A 20 -2.05 3.38 10.38
CA ASP A 20 -0.61 3.60 10.37
C ASP A 20 0.13 2.26 10.24
N THR A 21 -0.36 1.20 10.87
CA THR A 21 0.19 -0.16 10.77
C THR A 21 -0.22 -0.94 9.53
N LEU A 22 -1.09 -0.40 8.66
CA LEU A 22 -1.34 -0.95 7.32
C LEU A 22 -0.15 -0.70 6.39
N GLU A 23 1.07 -0.56 6.92
CA GLU A 23 2.33 -0.56 6.19
C GLU A 23 2.41 -1.84 5.35
N GLY A 24 1.87 -1.75 4.13
CA GLY A 24 2.02 -2.78 3.13
C GLY A 24 3.48 -2.77 2.74
N THR A 25 4.27 -3.66 3.36
CA THR A 25 5.69 -3.92 3.13
C THR A 25 6.15 -3.27 1.84
N ALA A 26 6.62 -2.04 1.97
CA ALA A 26 7.00 -1.24 0.82
C ALA A 26 8.36 -1.79 0.41
N PHE A 27 8.41 -2.55 -0.68
CA PHE A 27 9.68 -2.88 -1.30
C PHE A 27 10.42 -1.55 -1.50
N PRO A 28 11.61 -1.36 -0.88
CA PRO A 28 12.31 -0.10 -0.92
C PRO A 28 12.57 0.29 -2.39
N ASN A 29 12.47 1.58 -2.69
CA ASN A 29 12.65 2.13 -4.05
C ASN A 29 11.68 1.60 -5.12
N SER A 30 10.49 1.10 -4.73
CA SER A 30 9.43 0.69 -5.67
C SER A 30 8.21 1.61 -5.64
N LYS A 31 7.50 1.70 -6.77
CA LYS A 31 6.23 2.43 -6.89
C LYS A 31 5.07 1.45 -7.10
N ARG A 32 3.94 1.65 -6.40
CA ARG A 32 2.71 0.91 -6.70
C ARG A 32 2.07 1.53 -7.94
N ILE A 33 1.92 0.73 -8.98
CA ILE A 33 1.24 1.12 -10.22
C ILE A 33 0.02 0.23 -10.44
N TYR A 34 -0.85 0.65 -11.34
CA TYR A 34 -2.02 -0.12 -11.73
C TYR A 34 -2.10 -0.16 -13.24
N ILE A 35 -2.09 -1.37 -13.79
CA ILE A 35 -2.21 -1.61 -15.22
C ILE A 35 -3.68 -1.87 -15.56
N THR A 36 -4.17 -1.27 -16.63
CA THR A 36 -5.52 -1.53 -17.14
C THR A 36 -5.60 -2.97 -17.65
N GLY A 37 -6.55 -3.74 -17.14
CA GLY A 37 -6.83 -5.10 -17.61
C GLY A 37 -7.57 -5.10 -18.95
N THR A 38 -7.70 -6.28 -19.56
CA THR A 38 -8.48 -6.48 -20.79
C THR A 38 -9.97 -6.21 -20.59
N HIS A 39 -10.49 -6.45 -19.39
CA HIS A 39 -11.88 -6.20 -19.05
C HIS A 39 -12.08 -4.75 -18.61
N PRO A 40 -13.10 -4.03 -19.13
CA PRO A 40 -13.41 -2.68 -18.71
C PRO A 40 -13.57 -2.57 -17.20
N GLY A 41 -12.89 -1.59 -16.60
CA GLY A 41 -12.94 -1.34 -15.16
C GLY A 41 -11.97 -2.18 -14.31
N VAL A 42 -11.30 -3.18 -14.87
CA VAL A 42 -10.29 -3.96 -14.14
C VAL A 42 -8.96 -3.21 -14.09
N ARG A 43 -8.38 -3.10 -12.90
CA ARG A 43 -7.04 -2.55 -12.66
C ARG A 43 -6.19 -3.54 -11.88
N VAL A 44 -5.10 -3.98 -12.47
CA VAL A 44 -4.18 -4.95 -11.86
C VAL A 44 -3.09 -4.20 -11.10
N PRO A 45 -2.96 -4.39 -9.77
CA PRO A 45 -1.90 -3.75 -9.00
C PRO A 45 -0.55 -4.43 -9.29
N MET A 46 0.46 -3.62 -9.60
CA MET A 46 1.84 -4.09 -9.84
C MET A 46 2.83 -3.23 -9.05
N ARG A 47 4.09 -3.69 -8.96
CA ARG A 47 5.21 -2.93 -8.42
C ARG A 47 6.17 -2.57 -9.56
N GLU A 48 6.42 -1.29 -9.75
CA GLU A 48 7.43 -0.78 -10.69
C GLU A 48 8.76 -0.60 -9.94
N ILE A 49 9.82 -1.18 -10.48
CA ILE A 49 11.19 -1.09 -9.97
C ILE A 49 11.99 -0.25 -10.99
N GLN A 50 12.62 0.83 -10.52
CA GLN A 50 13.49 1.65 -11.37
C GLN A 50 14.91 1.08 -11.33
N LEU A 51 15.46 0.77 -12.52
CA LEU A 51 16.83 0.30 -12.69
C LEU A 51 17.73 1.45 -13.18
N SER A 52 19.03 1.38 -12.90
CA SER A 52 19.99 2.33 -13.47
C SER A 52 20.16 2.11 -14.98
N PRO A 53 20.40 3.17 -15.78
CA PRO A 53 20.67 3.01 -17.20
C PRO A 53 21.91 2.14 -17.46
N THR A 54 21.82 1.21 -18.42
CA THR A 54 22.99 0.51 -18.97
C THR A 54 23.71 1.40 -19.97
N LEU A 55 25.04 1.48 -19.89
CA LEU A 55 25.86 2.18 -20.87
C LEU A 55 25.72 1.47 -22.23
N ILE A 56 25.27 2.19 -23.26
CA ILE A 56 25.22 1.69 -24.64
C ILE A 56 26.26 2.47 -25.45
N GLY A 57 27.33 1.78 -25.85
CA GLY A 57 28.43 2.33 -26.66
C GLY A 57 29.61 2.83 -25.81
N GLY A 58 30.78 2.22 -26.00
CA GLY A 58 32.07 2.60 -25.43
C GLY A 58 33.19 2.44 -26.45
#